data_AF-A0A1F9Y591-F1
#
_entry.id   AF-A0A1F9Y591-F1
#
_cell.length_a   1.000
_cell.length_b   1.000
_cell.length_c   1.000
_cell.angle_alpha   90.00
_cell.angle_beta   90.00
_cell.angle_gamma   90.00
#
_symmetry.space_group_name_H-M   'P 1'
#
loop_
_entity.id
_entity.type
_entity.pdbx_description
1 polymer ?
#
loop_
_entity_poly.entity_id
_entity_poly.type
_entity_poly.pdbx_seq_one_letter_code
_entity_poly.pdbx_strand_id
1 'polypeptide(L)'
;MEPLLGRLIAVYSEVRRISEWKVFQNLETLDQINEILNRRTVLIEEADGLLGETQLSLESLPPSLHGKYRVLSGLIQDITRQDTLLMNRIEERKREILEELRQRVVLRREALPSYRKQMYALAQAY
;
A
#
# COMPACT_ATOMS: atom_id res chain seq x y z
N MET A 1 -12.21 30.04 -1.64
CA MET A 1 -12.90 28.72 -1.62
C MET A 1 -12.73 27.95 -2.93
N GLU A 2 -13.15 28.47 -4.09
CA GLU A 2 -12.98 27.77 -5.37
C GLU A 2 -11.54 27.34 -5.74
N PRO A 3 -10.49 28.17 -5.55
CA PRO A 3 -9.11 27.75 -5.82
C PRO A 3 -8.59 26.67 -4.85
N LEU A 4 -9.08 26.65 -3.61
CA LEU A 4 -8.70 25.64 -2.61
C LEU A 4 -9.30 24.28 -2.94
N LEU A 5 -10.58 24.25 -3.35
CA LEU A 5 -11.23 23.02 -3.79
C LEU A 5 -10.58 22.44 -5.07
N GLY A 6 -10.16 23.31 -5.99
CA GLY A 6 -9.38 22.90 -7.16
C GLY A 6 -8.02 22.27 -6.80
N ARG A 7 -7.32 22.86 -5.82
CA ARG A 7 -6.05 22.31 -5.29
C ARG A 7 -6.25 20.96 -4.61
N LEU A 8 -7.27 20.82 -3.76
CA LEU A 8 -7.61 19.54 -3.14
C LEU A 8 -7.88 18.45 -4.18
N ILE A 9 -8.66 18.76 -5.23
CA ILE A 9 -8.90 17.80 -6.32
C ILE A 9 -7.59 17.40 -7.02
N ALA A 10 -6.67 18.35 -7.24
CA ALA A 10 -5.38 18.06 -7.86
C ALA A 10 -4.53 17.13 -6.99
N VAL A 11 -4.41 17.43 -5.70
CA VAL A 11 -3.65 16.61 -4.73
C VAL A 11 -4.23 15.20 -4.65
N TYR A 12 -5.55 15.05 -4.47
CA TYR A 12 -6.17 13.72 -4.43
C TYR A 12 -6.11 12.98 -5.77
N SER A 13 -6.10 13.69 -6.90
CA SER A 13 -5.88 13.05 -8.20
C SER A 13 -4.46 12.49 -8.31
N GLU A 14 -3.47 13.20 -7.76
CA GLU A 14 -2.09 12.72 -7.70
C GLU A 14 -1.94 11.53 -6.74
N VAL A 15 -2.54 11.60 -5.55
CA VAL A 15 -2.61 10.47 -4.60
C VAL A 15 -3.20 9.25 -5.29
N ARG A 16 -4.33 9.41 -5.99
CA ARG A 16 -4.95 8.32 -6.74
C ARG A 16 -3.98 7.70 -7.74
N ARG A 17 -3.28 8.52 -8.53
CA ARG A 17 -2.34 8.06 -9.56
C ARG A 17 -1.21 7.20 -8.99
N ILE A 18 -0.65 7.60 -7.84
CA ILE A 18 0.44 6.86 -7.20
C ILE A 18 -0.05 5.67 -6.37
N SER A 19 -1.32 5.69 -5.94
CA SER A 19 -1.99 4.57 -5.24
C SER A 19 -2.47 3.47 -6.19
N GLU A 20 -2.39 3.65 -7.52
CA GLU A 20 -2.81 2.62 -8.45
C GLU A 20 -1.94 1.36 -8.31
N TRP A 21 -2.58 0.22 -8.07
CA TRP A 21 -1.91 -1.07 -7.91
C TRP A 21 -0.90 -1.41 -9.04
N LYS A 22 -1.18 -0.97 -10.27
CA LYS A 22 -0.27 -1.16 -11.41
C LYS A 22 1.10 -0.53 -11.20
N VAL A 23 1.18 0.54 -10.41
CA VAL A 23 2.45 1.19 -10.04
C VAL A 23 3.25 0.25 -9.14
N PHE A 24 2.60 -0.41 -8.18
CA PHE A 24 3.25 -1.34 -7.25
C PHE A 24 3.68 -2.66 -7.89
N GLN A 25 3.00 -3.13 -8.95
CA GLN A 25 3.37 -4.37 -9.63
C GLN A 25 4.74 -4.36 -10.30
N ASN A 26 5.24 -3.16 -10.66
CA ASN A 26 6.49 -2.99 -11.39
C ASN A 26 7.66 -2.60 -10.48
N LEU A 27 7.46 -2.58 -9.15
CA LEU A 27 8.51 -2.22 -8.20
C LEU A 27 9.31 -3.47 -7.85
N GLU A 28 10.61 -3.43 -8.10
CA GLU A 28 11.51 -4.57 -7.89
C GLU A 28 12.24 -4.49 -6.54
N THR A 29 12.26 -3.32 -5.92
CA THR A 29 13.03 -3.03 -4.71
C THR A 29 12.19 -2.40 -3.61
N LEU A 30 12.58 -2.64 -2.35
CA LEU A 30 11.97 -2.00 -1.18
C LEU A 30 12.15 -0.48 -1.20
N ASP A 31 13.26 0.02 -1.75
CA ASP A 31 13.55 1.46 -1.81
C ASP A 31 12.55 2.18 -2.71
N GLN A 32 12.19 1.60 -3.86
CA GLN A 32 11.16 2.15 -4.74
C GLN A 32 9.78 2.17 -4.08
N ILE A 33 9.45 1.14 -3.29
CA ILE A 33 8.21 1.11 -2.51
C ILE A 33 8.23 2.24 -1.47
N ASN A 34 9.32 2.39 -0.73
CA ASN A 34 9.48 3.44 0.28
C ASN A 34 9.41 4.84 -0.32
N GLU A 35 9.98 5.07 -1.52
CA GLU A 35 9.89 6.35 -2.22
C GLU A 35 8.44 6.73 -2.54
N ILE A 36 7.66 5.78 -3.06
CA ILE A 36 6.24 5.99 -3.37
C ILE A 36 5.43 6.24 -2.11
N LEU A 37 5.67 5.48 -1.03
CA LEU A 37 5.01 5.68 0.25
C LEU A 37 5.33 7.05 0.85
N ASN A 38 6.60 7.48 0.81
CA ASN A 38 7.01 8.80 1.30
C ASN A 38 6.34 9.92 0.50
N ARG A 39 6.35 9.83 -0.83
CA ARG A 39 5.65 10.81 -1.69
C ARG A 39 4.16 10.87 -1.37
N ARG A 40 3.54 9.72 -1.11
CA ARG A 40 2.13 9.63 -0.75
C ARG A 40 1.84 10.30 0.60
N THR A 41 2.68 10.09 1.60
CA THR A 41 2.56 10.75 2.91
C THR A 41 2.59 12.26 2.75
N VAL A 42 3.56 12.80 1.99
CA VAL A 42 3.67 14.24 1.73
C VAL A 42 2.40 14.82 1.10
N LEU A 43 1.82 14.11 0.11
CA LEU A 43 0.59 14.57 -0.54
C LEU A 43 -0.63 14.51 0.39
N ILE A 44 -0.69 13.53 1.29
CA ILE A 44 -1.77 13.44 2.29
C ILE A 44 -1.62 14.58 3.31
N GLU A 45 -0.42 14.85 3.79
CA GLU A 45 -0.14 15.97 4.69
C GLU A 45 -0.49 17.32 4.04
N GLU A 46 -0.20 17.48 2.75
CA GLU A 46 -0.64 18.67 1.98
C GLU A 46 -2.17 18.77 1.91
N ALA A 47 -2.86 17.65 1.65
CA ALA A 47 -4.32 17.62 1.64
C ALA A 47 -4.91 17.97 3.02
N ASP A 48 -4.34 17.43 4.10
CA ASP A 48 -4.76 17.71 5.48
C ASP A 48 -4.54 19.18 5.84
N GLY A 49 -3.42 19.78 5.41
CA GLY A 49 -3.19 21.22 5.54
C GLY A 49 -4.25 22.06 4.83
N LEU A 50 -4.58 21.71 3.58
CA LEU A 50 -5.62 22.39 2.80
C LEU A 50 -7.03 22.20 3.40
N LEU A 51 -7.31 21.05 4.00
CA LEU A 51 -8.56 20.78 4.74
C LEU A 51 -8.61 21.58 6.05
N GLY A 52 -7.49 21.73 6.77
CA GLY A 52 -7.41 22.56 7.97
C GLY A 52 -7.70 24.04 7.70
N GLU A 53 -7.33 24.52 6.51
CA GLU A 53 -7.64 25.87 6.03
C GLU A 53 -9.11 26.03 5.56
N THR A 54 -9.87 24.95 5.43
CA THR A 54 -11.24 24.97 4.88
C THR A 54 -12.24 24.15 5.70
N GLN A 55 -13.19 24.80 6.36
CA GLN A 55 -14.38 24.12 6.89
C GLN A 55 -15.32 23.74 5.74
N LEU A 56 -15.03 22.63 5.06
CA LEU A 56 -15.86 22.10 3.98
C LEU A 56 -17.01 21.27 4.55
N SER A 57 -18.17 21.90 4.72
CA SER A 57 -19.45 21.19 4.82
C SER A 57 -20.22 21.35 3.52
N LEU A 58 -20.84 20.27 3.01
CA LEU A 58 -21.71 20.31 1.82
C LEU A 58 -22.81 21.38 1.96
N GLU A 59 -23.30 21.58 3.18
CA GLU A 59 -24.34 22.54 3.54
C GLU A 59 -23.86 24.00 3.48
N SER A 60 -22.55 24.22 3.62
CA SER A 60 -21.91 25.54 3.58
C SER A 60 -21.43 25.94 2.18
N LEU A 61 -21.49 25.03 1.20
CA LEU A 61 -20.95 25.23 -0.14
C LEU A 61 -22.00 25.83 -1.09
N PRO A 62 -21.64 26.88 -1.86
CA PRO A 62 -22.48 27.37 -2.95
C PRO A 62 -22.82 26.25 -3.95
N PRO A 63 -24.04 26.23 -4.53
CA PRO A 63 -24.46 25.21 -5.51
C PRO A 63 -23.51 25.07 -6.71
N SER A 64 -22.82 26.15 -7.11
CA SER A 64 -21.81 26.15 -8.17
C SER A 64 -20.60 25.26 -7.88
N LEU A 65 -20.30 24.98 -6.61
CA LEU A 65 -19.16 24.17 -6.18
C LEU A 65 -19.54 22.72 -5.85
N HIS A 66 -20.83 22.37 -5.82
CA HIS A 66 -21.31 21.02 -5.52
C HIS A 66 -20.75 19.97 -6.49
N GLY A 67 -20.58 20.32 -7.77
CA GLY A 67 -19.97 19.43 -8.77
C GLY A 67 -18.53 19.07 -8.42
N LYS A 68 -17.71 20.08 -8.08
CA LYS A 68 -16.31 19.91 -7.67
C LYS A 68 -16.20 19.10 -6.36
N TYR A 69 -17.10 19.36 -5.41
CA TYR A 69 -17.16 18.57 -4.17
C TYR A 69 -17.48 17.10 -4.44
N ARG A 70 -18.46 16.79 -5.31
CA ARG A 70 -18.77 15.40 -5.69
C ARG A 70 -17.57 14.69 -6.32
N VAL A 71 -16.82 15.38 -7.17
CA VAL A 71 -15.58 14.83 -7.76
C VAL A 71 -14.55 14.53 -6.67
N LEU A 72 -14.32 15.47 -5.76
CA LEU A 72 -13.40 15.28 -4.62
C LEU A 72 -13.82 14.09 -3.75
N SER A 73 -15.10 14.03 -3.36
CA SER A 73 -15.63 12.93 -2.56
C SER A 73 -15.50 11.58 -3.28
N GLY A 74 -15.72 11.54 -4.59
CA GLY A 74 -15.53 10.33 -5.40
C GLY A 74 -14.07 9.88 -5.44
N LEU A 75 -13.13 10.82 -5.62
CA LEU A 75 -11.69 10.53 -5.58
C LEU A 75 -11.26 9.93 -4.23
N ILE A 76 -11.73 10.51 -3.12
CA ILE A 76 -11.42 10.01 -1.78
C ILE A 76 -11.96 8.58 -1.59
N GLN A 77 -13.21 8.32 -1.97
CA GLN A 77 -13.80 6.98 -1.89
C GLN A 77 -13.03 5.95 -2.74
N ASP A 78 -12.63 6.34 -3.95
CA ASP A 78 -11.84 5.48 -4.83
C ASP A 78 -10.46 5.16 -4.24
N ILE A 79 -9.76 6.14 -3.67
CA ILE A 79 -8.48 5.94 -2.99
C ILE A 79 -8.64 4.97 -1.82
N THR A 80 -9.61 5.21 -0.93
CA THR A 80 -9.86 4.35 0.24
C THR A 80 -10.13 2.89 -0.17
N ARG A 81 -10.88 2.70 -1.26
CA ARG A 81 -11.13 1.36 -1.81
C ARG A 81 -9.85 0.71 -2.33
N GLN A 82 -9.02 1.44 -3.06
CA GLN A 82 -7.74 0.91 -3.57
C GLN A 82 -6.78 0.57 -2.42
N ASP A 83 -6.70 1.41 -1.39
CA ASP A 83 -5.87 1.17 -0.22
C ASP A 83 -6.27 -0.09 0.52
N THR A 84 -7.59 -0.31 0.69
CA THR A 84 -8.10 -1.53 1.32
C THR A 84 -7.67 -2.78 0.54
N LEU A 85 -7.74 -2.74 -0.80
CA LEU A 85 -7.29 -3.84 -1.66
C LEU A 85 -5.77 -4.06 -1.57
N LEU A 86 -5.00 -2.98 -1.56
CA LEU A 86 -3.54 -3.01 -1.41
C LEU A 86 -3.14 -3.65 -0.07
N MET A 87 -3.73 -3.22 1.04
CA MET A 87 -3.45 -3.75 2.37
C MET A 87 -3.77 -5.24 2.48
N ASN A 88 -4.90 -5.67 1.90
CA ASN A 88 -5.26 -7.09 1.88
C ASN A 88 -4.20 -7.94 1.15
N ARG A 89 -3.67 -7.44 0.02
CA ARG A 89 -2.60 -8.11 -0.72
C ARG A 89 -1.27 -8.13 0.02
N ILE A 90 -0.93 -7.05 0.71
CA ILE A 90 0.28 -6.99 1.55
C ILE A 90 0.20 -8.05 2.66
N GLU A 91 -0.94 -8.16 3.34
CA GLU A 91 -1.14 -9.16 4.39
C GLU A 91 -1.16 -10.60 3.84
N GLU A 92 -1.69 -10.81 2.63
CA GLU A 92 -1.57 -12.10 1.93
C GLU A 92 -0.11 -12.44 1.65
N ARG A 93 0.66 -11.54 1.04
CA ARG A 93 2.07 -11.79 0.72
C ARG A 93 2.93 -11.99 1.97
N LYS A 94 2.65 -11.26 3.04
CA LYS A 94 3.31 -11.43 4.34
C LYS A 94 3.09 -12.83 4.90
N ARG A 95 1.87 -13.38 4.80
CA ARG A 95 1.58 -14.76 5.23
C ARG A 95 2.35 -15.78 4.39
N GLU A 96 2.43 -15.59 3.09
CA GLU A 96 3.24 -16.46 2.20
C GLU A 96 4.72 -16.45 2.58
N ILE A 97 5.31 -15.26 2.78
CA ILE A 97 6.72 -15.13 3.17
C ILE A 97 6.98 -15.81 4.52
N LEU A 98 6.09 -15.66 5.49
CA LEU A 98 6.22 -16.31 6.79
C LEU A 98 6.17 -17.84 6.66
N GLU A 99 5.31 -18.38 5.81
CA GLU A 99 5.23 -19.81 5.55
C GLU A 99 6.46 -20.33 4.80
N GLU A 100 6.96 -19.62 3.79
CA GLU A 100 8.23 -19.93 3.11
C GLU A 100 9.41 -19.96 4.10
N LEU A 101 9.48 -18.97 5.00
CA LEU A 101 10.51 -18.92 6.05
C LEU A 101 10.38 -20.10 7.01
N ARG A 102 9.17 -20.45 7.43
CA ARG A 102 8.90 -21.60 8.30
C ARG A 102 9.36 -22.89 7.63
N GLN A 103 9.02 -23.11 6.35
CA GLN A 103 9.45 -24.27 5.58
C GLN A 103 10.97 -24.36 5.48
N ARG A 104 11.66 -23.23 5.23
CA ARG A 104 13.13 -23.18 5.21
C ARG A 104 13.76 -23.52 6.56
N VAL A 105 13.15 -23.07 7.67
CA VAL A 105 13.63 -23.39 9.03
C VAL A 105 13.46 -24.88 9.32
N VAL A 106 12.30 -25.47 9.02
CA VAL A 106 12.04 -26.91 9.19
C VAL A 106 13.04 -27.72 8.36
N LEU A 107 13.23 -27.35 7.09
CA LEU A 107 14.21 -28.01 6.21
C LEU A 107 15.62 -27.96 6.81
N ARG A 108 16.06 -26.79 7.30
CA ARG A 108 17.42 -26.60 7.84
C ARG A 108 17.63 -27.25 9.21
N ARG A 109 16.64 -27.23 10.10
CA ARG A 109 16.80 -27.71 11.47
C ARG A 109 16.49 -29.18 11.64
N GLU A 110 15.56 -29.72 10.87
CA GLU A 110 15.03 -31.07 11.09
C GLU A 110 15.42 -32.00 9.93
N ALA A 111 15.06 -31.62 8.70
CA ALA A 111 15.23 -32.49 7.54
C ALA A 111 16.70 -32.67 7.16
N LEU A 112 17.48 -31.59 7.04
CA LEU A 112 18.89 -31.67 6.61
C LEU A 112 19.78 -32.43 7.62
N PRO A 113 19.70 -32.22 8.94
CA PRO A 113 20.48 -33.00 9.89
C PRO A 113 20.07 -34.48 9.92
N SER A 114 18.76 -34.78 9.84
CA SER A 114 18.27 -36.16 9.77
C SER A 114 18.76 -36.88 8.51
N TYR A 115 18.67 -36.20 7.35
CA TYR A 115 19.18 -36.70 6.08
C TYR A 115 20.70 -36.94 6.10
N ARG A 116 21.47 -36.01 6.68
CA ARG A 116 22.92 -36.20 6.88
C ARG A 116 23.22 -37.42 7.75
N LYS A 117 22.50 -37.61 8.86
CA LYS A 117 22.66 -38.80 9.73
C LYS A 117 22.38 -40.10 8.97
N GLN A 118 21.32 -40.14 8.17
CA GLN A 118 20.98 -41.31 7.35
C GLN A 118 22.06 -41.61 6.30
N MET A 119 22.59 -40.58 5.63
CA MET A 119 23.70 -40.73 4.69
C MET A 119 24.97 -41.25 5.35
N TYR A 120 25.35 -40.74 6.53
CA TYR A 120 26.50 -41.23 7.29
C TYR A 120 26.31 -42.69 7.72
N ALA A 121 25.12 -43.07 8.20
CA ALA A 121 24.82 -44.43 8.60
C ALA A 121 24.94 -45.41 7.42
N LEU A 122 24.44 -45.01 6.25
CA LEU A 122 24.59 -45.80 5.02
C LEU A 122 26.06 -45.90 4.58
N ALA A 123 26.84 -44.82 4.66
CA ALA A 123 28.25 -44.83 4.28
C ALA A 123 29.15 -45.67 5.21
N GLN A 124 28.74 -45.93 6.45
CA GLN A 124 29.45 -46.81 7.39
C GLN A 124 29.05 -48.29 7.28
N ALA A 125 27.95 -48.58 6.57
CA ALA A 125 27.44 -49.94 6.38
C ALA A 125 28.07 -50.68 5.18
N TYR A 126 28.88 -49.97 4.39
CA TYR A 126 29.67 -50.47 3.25
C TYR A 126 31.15 -50.26 3.52
#